data_AF-A0A6N9ISE6-F1
#
_entry.id   AF-A0A6N9ISE6-F1
#
_cell.length_a   1.000
_cell.length_b   1.000
_cell.length_c   1.000
_cell.angle_alpha   90.00
_cell.angle_beta   90.00
_cell.angle_gamma   90.00
#
_symmetry.space_group_name_H-M   'P 1'
#
loop_
_entity.id
_entity.type
_entity.pdbx_description
1 polymer ?
#
loop_
_entity_poly.entity_id
_entity_poly.type
_entity_poly.pdbx_seq_one_letter_code
_entity_poly.pdbx_strand_id
1 'polypeptide(L)'
;MFFQNTDGKRAMDDIQIGIGDMSKSTGVSSRQLRYWEEKGYIKSINEGDGNKRKFTINEYYHIRLIKHFLDEGYTLNASIEKAEERRQQLLVLRRFGVEIIKDVEVTNKDKHYGKIDLGKVCNDENKHAYGIVTEDGCSIEIEKEGEE
;
A
#
# COMPACT_ATOMS: atom_id res chain seq x y z
N MET A 1 -0.24 18.06 10.14
CA MET A 1 -0.99 18.55 8.94
C MET A 1 -0.56 17.87 7.63
N PHE A 2 0.52 17.06 7.59
CA PHE A 2 1.08 16.50 6.35
C PHE A 2 0.40 15.21 5.83
N PHE A 3 -0.32 14.44 6.65
CA PHE A 3 -0.82 13.11 6.26
C PHE A 3 -2.18 13.11 5.55
N GLN A 4 -2.90 14.23 5.50
CA GLN A 4 -4.23 14.31 4.87
C GLN A 4 -4.19 14.44 3.33
N ASN A 5 -3.02 14.41 2.70
CA ASN A 5 -2.93 14.77 1.29
C ASN A 5 -3.42 13.64 0.36
N THR A 6 -4.55 13.88 -0.30
CA THR A 6 -5.16 13.03 -1.34
C THR A 6 -4.35 13.01 -2.65
N ASP A 7 -3.35 13.89 -2.78
CA ASP A 7 -2.48 13.99 -3.96
C ASP A 7 -1.67 12.71 -4.24
N GLY A 8 -1.25 11.98 -3.20
CA GLY A 8 -0.45 10.76 -3.39
C GLY A 8 -1.20 9.64 -4.11
N LYS A 9 -2.52 9.55 -3.91
CA LYS A 9 -3.37 8.58 -4.65
C LYS A 9 -3.50 8.98 -6.12
N ARG A 10 -3.66 10.28 -6.40
CA ARG A 10 -3.70 10.82 -7.78
C ARG A 10 -2.38 10.59 -8.51
N ALA A 11 -1.25 10.87 -7.87
CA ALA A 11 0.08 10.70 -8.48
C ALA A 11 0.36 9.25 -8.92
N MET A 12 -0.16 8.26 -8.18
CA MET A 12 -0.03 6.84 -8.52
C MET A 12 -0.86 6.44 -9.75
N ASP A 13 -2.05 7.03 -9.91
CA ASP A 13 -2.93 6.77 -11.05
C ASP A 13 -2.46 7.46 -12.35
N ASP A 14 -1.63 8.50 -12.24
CA ASP A 14 -1.03 9.22 -13.38
C ASP A 14 0.12 8.44 -14.05
N ILE A 15 0.77 7.53 -13.33
CA ILE A 15 1.87 6.71 -13.88
C ILE A 15 1.27 5.60 -14.75
N GLN A 16 1.56 5.65 -16.05
CA GLN A 16 1.08 4.68 -17.02
C GLN A 16 2.20 3.78 -17.54
N ILE A 17 2.09 2.47 -17.31
CA ILE A 17 3.08 1.45 -17.66
C ILE A 17 2.55 0.63 -18.83
N GLY A 18 3.31 0.57 -19.93
CA GLY A 18 2.95 -0.26 -21.08
C GLY A 18 3.02 -1.76 -20.76
N ILE A 19 2.20 -2.58 -21.42
CA ILE A 19 2.15 -4.04 -21.16
C ILE A 19 3.51 -4.76 -21.30
N GLY A 20 4.41 -4.25 -22.16
CA GLY A 20 5.76 -4.80 -22.31
C GLY A 20 6.61 -4.60 -21.05
N ASP A 21 6.61 -3.39 -20.51
CA ASP A 21 7.34 -3.06 -19.28
C ASP A 21 6.68 -3.68 -18.06
N MET A 22 5.34 -3.75 -18.05
CA MET A 22 4.59 -4.49 -17.03
C MET A 22 5.02 -5.96 -17.00
N SER A 23 5.13 -6.59 -18.16
CA SER A 23 5.54 -8.00 -18.24
C SER A 23 6.96 -8.21 -17.73
N LYS A 24 7.91 -7.37 -18.15
CA LYS A 24 9.30 -7.43 -17.70
C LYS A 24 9.44 -7.20 -16.19
N SER A 25 8.73 -6.21 -15.64
CA SER A 25 8.88 -5.78 -14.25
C SER A 25 8.09 -6.63 -13.25
N THR A 26 7.05 -7.34 -13.70
CA THR A 26 6.25 -8.24 -12.85
C THR A 26 6.61 -9.71 -13.01
N GLY A 27 7.29 -10.09 -14.09
CA GLY A 27 7.56 -11.48 -14.42
C GLY A 27 6.34 -12.27 -14.90
N VAL A 28 5.21 -11.61 -15.15
CA VAL A 28 4.01 -12.20 -15.76
C VAL A 28 4.07 -11.99 -17.26
N SER A 29 3.82 -13.03 -18.07
CA SER A 29 3.88 -12.88 -19.53
C SER A 29 2.80 -11.91 -20.05
N SER A 30 3.09 -11.15 -21.11
CA SER A 30 2.09 -10.28 -21.74
C SER A 30 0.83 -11.03 -22.20
N ARG A 31 0.94 -12.35 -22.47
CA ARG A 31 -0.22 -13.21 -22.77
C ARG A 31 -1.11 -13.42 -21.56
N GLN A 32 -0.52 -13.74 -20.40
CA GLN A 32 -1.26 -13.87 -19.15
C GLN A 32 -1.90 -12.54 -18.74
N LEU A 33 -1.18 -11.42 -18.87
CA LEU A 33 -1.74 -10.10 -18.58
C LEU A 33 -2.98 -9.81 -19.44
N ARG A 34 -2.91 -10.07 -20.77
CA ARG A 34 -4.07 -9.92 -21.65
C ARG A 34 -5.24 -10.82 -21.25
N TYR A 35 -4.95 -12.08 -20.89
CA TYR A 35 -5.97 -13.02 -20.44
C TYR A 35 -6.61 -12.59 -19.10
N TRP A 36 -5.82 -12.14 -18.14
CA TRP A 36 -6.32 -11.63 -16.86
C TRP A 36 -7.19 -10.40 -17.05
N GLU A 37 -6.80 -9.51 -17.96
CA GLU A 37 -7.58 -8.33 -18.31
C GLU A 37 -8.90 -8.69 -18.99
N GLU A 38 -8.87 -9.63 -19.95
CA GLU A 38 -10.08 -10.14 -20.62
C GLU A 38 -11.06 -10.79 -19.63
N LYS A 39 -10.54 -11.43 -18.58
CA LYS A 39 -11.36 -11.99 -17.49
C LYS A 39 -11.78 -10.96 -16.44
N GLY A 40 -11.34 -9.71 -16.56
CA GLY A 40 -11.66 -8.64 -15.62
C GLY A 40 -10.91 -8.72 -14.30
N TYR A 41 -9.83 -9.52 -14.22
CA TYR A 41 -9.01 -9.63 -13.02
C TYR A 41 -8.04 -8.47 -12.84
N ILE A 42 -7.67 -7.82 -13.94
CA ILE A 42 -6.83 -6.61 -13.96
C ILE A 42 -7.46 -5.60 -14.92
N LYS A 43 -7.15 -4.30 -14.78
CA LYS A 43 -7.73 -3.26 -15.63
C LYS A 43 -6.68 -2.35 -16.26
N SER A 44 -6.76 -2.16 -17.59
CA SER A 44 -5.96 -1.13 -18.27
C SER A 44 -6.70 0.21 -18.35
N ILE A 45 -5.96 1.28 -18.62
CA ILE A 45 -6.48 2.65 -18.68
C ILE A 45 -7.23 2.90 -20.00
N ASN A 46 -6.82 2.24 -21.09
CA ASN A 46 -7.33 2.47 -22.44
C ASN A 46 -7.95 1.18 -23.02
N GLU A 47 -9.09 0.78 -22.46
CA GLU A 47 -9.86 -0.33 -23.00
C GLU A 47 -10.38 0.02 -24.41
N GLY A 48 -10.09 -0.83 -25.40
CA GLY A 48 -10.93 -0.93 -26.59
C GLY A 48 -10.44 -0.38 -27.93
N ASP A 49 -9.30 0.31 -28.04
CA ASP A 49 -9.05 1.05 -29.30
C ASP A 49 -7.61 1.04 -29.79
N GLY A 50 -7.13 -0.13 -30.24
CA GLY A 50 -5.86 -0.31 -31.01
C GLY A 50 -4.55 0.20 -30.36
N ASN A 51 -4.66 0.86 -29.21
CA ASN A 51 -3.60 1.56 -28.52
C ASN A 51 -2.84 0.58 -27.64
N LYS A 52 -1.55 0.84 -27.46
CA LYS A 52 -0.69 0.04 -26.57
C LYS A 52 -1.31 0.05 -25.17
N ARG A 53 -1.79 -1.12 -24.70
CA ARG A 53 -2.37 -1.30 -23.35
C ARG A 53 -1.43 -0.72 -22.29
N LYS A 54 -1.99 0.12 -21.42
CA LYS A 54 -1.29 0.77 -20.31
C LYS A 54 -2.01 0.52 -19.00
N PHE A 55 -1.24 0.34 -17.95
CA PHE A 55 -1.72 0.01 -16.62
C PHE A 55 -1.20 1.03 -15.61
N THR A 56 -1.92 1.26 -14.53
CA THR A 56 -1.48 2.15 -13.45
C THR A 56 -0.43 1.45 -12.57
N ILE A 57 0.23 2.22 -11.69
CA ILE A 57 1.09 1.61 -10.66
C ILE A 57 0.29 0.77 -9.64
N ASN A 58 -0.97 1.13 -9.40
CA ASN A 58 -1.85 0.34 -8.54
C ASN A 58 -2.09 -1.06 -9.13
N GLU A 59 -2.29 -1.12 -10.45
CA GLU A 59 -2.41 -2.39 -11.16
C GLU A 59 -1.09 -3.18 -11.17
N TYR A 60 0.05 -2.49 -11.25
CA TYR A 60 1.36 -3.14 -11.07
C TYR A 60 1.45 -3.90 -9.75
N TYR A 61 1.07 -3.28 -8.63
CA TYR A 61 1.10 -3.93 -7.32
C TYR A 61 0.11 -5.10 -7.24
N HIS A 62 -1.07 -4.95 -7.82
CA HIS A 62 -2.07 -6.03 -7.85
C HIS A 62 -1.56 -7.25 -8.64
N ILE A 63 -1.02 -7.04 -9.84
CA ILE A 63 -0.37 -8.08 -10.67
C ILE A 63 0.77 -8.76 -9.89
N ARG A 64 1.60 -7.99 -9.18
CA ARG A 64 2.70 -8.53 -8.35
C ARG A 64 2.19 -9.42 -7.22
N LEU A 65 1.08 -9.06 -6.58
CA LEU A 65 0.45 -9.88 -5.54
C LEU A 65 -0.11 -11.18 -6.12
N ILE A 66 -0.81 -11.12 -7.26
CA ILE A 66 -1.28 -12.34 -7.94
C ILE A 66 -0.10 -13.24 -8.29
N LYS A 67 0.98 -12.67 -8.85
CA LYS A 67 2.19 -13.43 -9.20
C LYS A 67 2.85 -14.06 -7.98
N HIS A 68 2.92 -13.34 -6.86
CA HIS A 68 3.47 -13.88 -5.62
C HIS A 68 2.72 -15.14 -5.16
N PHE A 69 1.39 -15.12 -5.13
CA PHE A 69 0.60 -16.29 -4.74
C PHE A 69 0.67 -17.42 -5.78
N LEU A 70 0.77 -17.10 -7.08
CA LEU A 70 1.04 -18.12 -8.10
C LEU A 70 2.39 -18.82 -7.87
N ASP A 71 3.42 -18.06 -7.47
CA ASP A 71 4.75 -18.61 -7.19
C ASP A 71 4.80 -19.48 -5.93
N GLU A 72 3.89 -19.23 -4.98
CA GLU A 72 3.68 -20.11 -3.82
C GLU A 72 2.94 -21.42 -4.18
N GLY A 73 2.46 -21.57 -5.42
CA GLY A 73 1.80 -22.76 -5.92
C GLY A 73 0.27 -22.73 -5.84
N TYR A 74 -0.33 -21.58 -5.54
CA TYR A 74 -1.79 -21.44 -5.59
C TYR A 74 -2.32 -21.47 -7.03
N THR A 75 -3.59 -21.84 -7.18
CA THR A 75 -4.29 -21.70 -8.45
C THR A 75 -4.51 -20.21 -8.78
N LEU A 76 -4.79 -19.90 -10.05
CA LEU A 76 -5.04 -18.51 -10.47
C LEU A 76 -6.18 -17.86 -9.69
N ASN A 77 -7.32 -18.55 -9.53
CA ASN A 77 -8.48 -18.00 -8.81
C ASN A 77 -8.15 -17.74 -7.34
N ALA A 78 -7.49 -18.68 -6.66
CA ALA A 78 -7.06 -18.48 -5.27
C ALA A 78 -6.03 -17.35 -5.13
N SER A 79 -5.14 -17.18 -6.12
CA SER A 79 -4.16 -16.10 -6.14
C SER A 79 -4.82 -14.73 -6.29
N ILE A 80 -5.86 -14.63 -7.13
CA ILE A 80 -6.65 -13.40 -7.32
C ILE A 80 -7.40 -13.05 -6.03
N GLU A 81 -8.08 -14.02 -5.43
CA GLU A 81 -8.81 -13.82 -4.17
C GLU A 81 -7.88 -13.34 -3.05
N LYS A 82 -6.72 -14.00 -2.86
CA LYS A 82 -5.72 -13.59 -1.87
C LYS A 82 -5.11 -12.22 -2.16
N ALA A 83 -4.86 -11.90 -3.43
CA ALA A 83 -4.37 -10.58 -3.82
C ALA A 83 -5.39 -9.48 -3.48
N GLU A 84 -6.68 -9.75 -3.72
CA GLU A 84 -7.77 -8.84 -3.35
C GLU A 84 -7.92 -8.70 -1.83
N GLU A 85 -7.88 -9.79 -1.08
CA GLU A 85 -7.90 -9.75 0.39
C GLU A 85 -6.73 -8.92 0.93
N ARG A 86 -5.51 -9.16 0.43
CA ARG A 86 -4.32 -8.40 0.82
C ARG A 86 -4.46 -6.92 0.48
N ARG A 87 -5.06 -6.60 -0.66
CA ARG A 87 -5.34 -5.22 -1.07
C ARG A 87 -6.32 -4.55 -0.11
N GLN A 88 -7.39 -5.23 0.30
CA GLN A 88 -8.35 -4.69 1.28
C GLN A 88 -7.69 -4.44 2.64
N GLN A 89 -6.87 -5.37 3.11
CA GLN A 89 -6.11 -5.20 4.37
C GLN A 89 -5.22 -3.95 4.32
N LEU A 90 -4.48 -3.75 3.22
CA LEU A 90 -3.65 -2.56 3.02
C LEU A 90 -4.46 -1.26 2.97
N LEU A 91 -5.65 -1.27 2.36
CA LEU A 91 -6.52 -0.09 2.34
C LEU A 91 -7.03 0.28 3.73
N VAL A 92 -7.37 -0.69 4.57
CA VAL A 92 -7.76 -0.47 5.97
C VAL A 92 -6.59 0.11 6.75
N LEU A 93 -5.40 -0.50 6.66
CA LEU A 93 -4.18 0.00 7.34
C LEU A 93 -3.83 1.42 6.90
N ARG A 94 -3.90 1.72 5.60
CA ARG A 94 -3.64 3.07 5.06
C ARG A 94 -4.63 4.07 5.62
N ARG A 95 -5.93 3.75 5.65
CA ARG A 95 -6.96 4.63 6.21
C ARG A 95 -6.66 4.92 7.67
N PHE A 96 -6.43 3.87 8.46
CA PHE A 96 -6.11 3.99 9.87
C PHE A 96 -4.88 4.87 10.10
N GLY A 97 -3.76 4.59 9.42
CA GLY A 97 -2.51 5.34 9.57
C GLY A 97 -2.66 6.83 9.25
N VAL A 98 -3.36 7.17 8.16
CA VAL A 98 -3.59 8.58 7.77
C VAL A 98 -4.44 9.33 8.79
N GLU A 99 -5.41 8.66 9.42
CA GLU A 99 -6.32 9.29 10.38
C GLU A 99 -5.70 9.44 11.78
N ILE A 100 -4.93 8.43 12.21
CA ILE A 100 -4.36 8.39 13.56
C ILE A 100 -3.05 9.15 13.68
N ILE A 101 -2.16 9.09 12.68
CA ILE A 101 -0.83 9.70 12.76
C ILE A 101 -0.96 11.23 12.72
N LYS A 102 -0.62 11.89 13.83
CA LYS A 102 -0.66 13.35 13.96
C LYS A 102 0.63 14.00 13.49
N ASP A 103 1.75 13.43 13.93
CA ASP A 103 3.09 13.90 13.59
C ASP A 103 4.11 12.75 13.58
N VAL A 104 5.26 12.98 12.93
CA VAL A 104 6.37 12.04 12.89
C VAL A 104 7.68 12.79 13.08
N GLU A 105 8.35 12.52 14.20
CA GLU A 105 9.70 12.97 14.48
C GLU A 105 10.70 11.93 13.98
N VAL A 106 11.56 12.30 13.02
CA VAL A 106 12.61 11.40 12.52
C VAL A 106 13.87 11.58 13.35
N THR A 107 14.26 10.53 14.07
CA THR A 107 15.47 10.52 14.91
C THR A 107 16.69 10.00 14.14
N ASN A 108 16.49 9.19 13.11
CA ASN A 108 17.55 8.78 12.18
C ASN A 108 17.01 8.66 10.75
N LYS A 109 17.50 9.52 9.83
CA LYS A 109 17.01 9.58 8.44
C LYS A 109 17.37 8.36 7.61
N ASP A 110 18.60 7.88 7.73
CA ASP A 110 19.12 6.78 6.90
C ASP A 110 18.50 5.44 7.28
N LYS A 111 18.23 5.24 8.58
CA LYS A 111 17.61 4.02 9.10
C LYS A 111 16.09 4.11 9.24
N HIS A 112 15.51 5.28 8.96
CA HIS A 112 14.07 5.56 9.11
C HIS A 112 13.55 5.33 10.55
N TYR A 113 14.36 5.70 11.55
CA TYR A 113 13.96 5.66 12.96
C TYR A 113 13.25 6.96 13.35
N GLY A 114 12.35 6.85 14.32
CA GLY A 114 11.57 7.99 14.74
C GLY A 114 10.53 7.69 15.80
N LYS A 115 9.83 8.75 16.19
CA LYS A 115 8.68 8.75 17.09
C LYS A 115 7.47 9.25 16.31
N ILE A 116 6.39 8.47 16.35
CA ILE A 116 5.13 8.74 15.66
C ILE A 116 4.11 9.14 16.72
N ASP A 117 3.58 10.35 16.63
CA ASP A 117 2.47 10.79 17.46
C ASP A 117 1.16 10.14 16.96
N LEU A 118 0.52 9.34 17.82
CA LEU A 118 -0.73 8.65 17.56
C LEU A 118 -1.94 9.34 18.23
N GLY A 119 -1.71 10.42 18.98
CA GLY A 119 -2.73 11.17 19.69
C GLY A 119 -3.11 10.60 21.04
N LYS A 120 -4.16 11.19 21.62
CA LYS A 120 -4.73 10.79 22.91
C LYS A 120 -5.35 9.40 22.86
N VAL A 121 -5.24 8.67 23.97
CA VAL A 121 -5.86 7.35 24.13
C VAL A 121 -7.37 7.54 24.30
N CYS A 122 -8.19 6.87 23.47
CA CYS A 122 -9.65 7.07 23.45
C CYS A 122 -10.35 6.89 24.81
N ASN A 123 -9.79 6.07 25.70
CA ASN A 123 -10.38 5.77 27.01
C ASN A 123 -9.75 6.57 28.17
N ASP A 124 -8.79 7.45 27.90
CA ASP A 124 -8.08 8.21 28.93
C ASP A 124 -7.44 9.47 28.29
N GLU A 125 -8.11 10.61 28.44
CA GLU A 125 -7.67 11.89 27.85
C GLU A 125 -6.36 12.43 28.46
N ASN A 126 -5.93 11.87 29.60
CA ASN A 126 -4.66 12.18 30.25
C ASN A 126 -3.53 11.28 29.74
N LYS A 127 -3.79 10.41 28.76
CA LYS A 127 -2.77 9.55 28.17
C LYS A 127 -2.58 9.86 26.69
N HIS A 128 -1.31 9.92 26.29
CA HIS A 128 -0.89 10.15 24.91
C HIS A 128 -0.12 8.93 24.41
N ALA A 129 -0.47 8.42 23.22
CA ALA A 129 0.19 7.27 22.63
C ALA A 129 1.21 7.68 21.55
N TYR A 130 2.34 6.99 21.56
CA TYR A 130 3.40 7.16 20.58
C TYR A 130 3.82 5.82 19.99
N GLY A 131 4.06 5.77 18.69
CA GLY A 131 4.74 4.65 18.04
C GLY A 131 6.24 4.93 17.98
N ILE A 132 7.08 4.05 18.51
CA ILE A 132 8.53 4.21 18.48
C ILE A 132 9.12 3.23 17.48
N VAL A 133 10.02 3.72 16.62
CA VAL A 133 10.76 2.91 15.65
C VAL A 133 12.25 3.10 15.92
N THR A 134 12.92 2.03 16.36
CA THR A 134 14.36 2.03 16.67
C THR A 134 15.06 0.83 16.01
N GLU A 135 16.35 0.63 16.32
CA GLU A 135 17.08 -0.57 15.90
C GLU A 135 16.58 -1.85 16.57
N ASP A 136 15.99 -1.75 17.76
CA ASP A 136 15.46 -2.89 18.52
C ASP A 136 14.07 -3.32 18.03
N GLY A 137 13.43 -2.51 17.17
CA GLY A 137 12.14 -2.81 16.55
C GLY A 137 11.13 -1.67 16.71
N CYS A 138 9.85 -2.05 16.68
CA CYS A 138 8.73 -1.11 16.81
C CYS A 138 7.95 -1.38 18.10
N SER A 139 7.65 -0.33 18.87
CA SER A 139 6.85 -0.41 20.10
C SER A 139 5.78 0.68 20.14
N ILE A 140 4.84 0.55 21.08
CA ILE A 140 3.87 1.60 21.43
C ILE A 140 4.15 2.00 22.87
N GLU A 141 4.37 3.29 23.10
CA GLU A 141 4.56 3.88 24.42
C GLU A 141 3.39 4.80 24.75
N ILE A 142 3.01 4.84 26.03
CA ILE A 142 1.92 5.70 26.52
C ILE A 142 2.47 6.58 27.64
N GLU A 143 2.39 7.89 27.44
CA GLU A 143 2.80 8.89 28.41
C GLU A 143 1.57 9.51 29.08
N LYS A 144 1.69 9.90 30.35
CA LYS A 144 0.66 10.69 31.04
C LYS A 144 0.89 12.17 30.77
N GLU A 145 -0.11 12.88 30.25
CA GLU A 145 -0.11 14.34 30.18
C GLU A 145 -0.57 14.90 31.54
N GLY A 146 0.36 15.50 32.31
CA GLY A 146 0.02 16.33 33.47
C GLY A 146 0.27 15.76 34.87
N GLU A 147 1.50 15.32 35.16
CA GLU A 147 2.01 15.29 36.55
C GLU A 147 3.26 16.20 36.64
N GLU A 148 3.02 17.52 36.75
CA GLU A 148 3.90 18.46 37.48
C GLU A 148 3.23 18.83 38.80
#